data_AF-A0A8H2X9V2-F1
#
_entry.id   AF-A0A8H2X9V2-F1
#
_cell.length_a   1.000
_cell.length_b   1.000
_cell.length_c   1.000
_cell.angle_alpha   90.00
_cell.angle_beta   90.00
_cell.angle_gamma   90.00
#
_symmetry.space_group_name_H-M   'P 1'
#
loop_
_entity.id
_entity.type
_entity.pdbx_description
1 polymer ?
#
loop_
_entity_poly.entity_id
_entity_poly.type
_entity_poly.pdbx_seq_one_letter_code
_entity_poly.pdbx_strand_id
1 'polypeptide(L)'
;MAANDELERFREEWRQEIRERVGGEPSTSHPSPSPVQTRTRRSPIDIYAEAVEREQRGELDEALSLYRRAFRLDPNVDRAYYHRNTTEALKSLTLAPVKPSTGTQPKLEPIHVAAISTHSIRILISAFPSASELAFLPEDERQPVPIARVPDELLLHTLKLLDIASIERFALVCRRARILTVDPDLWRDFVTCTYVPPQIPDNAPIEDYITRFDYDMRRLYIEVPRLRLDGVYIAVCHYVYVSFFVCPTPANTTPVDEAKAKTYGHRYVGPGTI
;
A
#
# COMPACT_ATOMS: atom_id res chain seq x y z
N MET A 1 -59.00 4.67 -15.10
CA MET A 1 -59.35 3.49 -14.28
C MET A 1 -58.82 2.19 -14.90
N ALA A 2 -58.83 1.99 -16.22
CA ALA A 2 -58.42 0.73 -16.89
C ALA A 2 -56.96 0.24 -16.63
N ALA A 3 -55.98 1.13 -16.46
CA ALA A 3 -54.57 0.74 -16.30
C ALA A 3 -54.26 0.03 -14.95
N ASN A 4 -55.10 0.25 -13.92
CA ASN A 4 -54.91 -0.43 -12.64
C ASN A 4 -55.43 -1.87 -12.70
N ASP A 5 -56.47 -2.11 -13.49
CA ASP A 5 -57.09 -3.43 -13.65
C ASP A 5 -56.20 -4.38 -14.47
N GLU A 6 -55.41 -3.87 -15.41
CA GLU A 6 -54.40 -4.67 -16.13
C GLU A 6 -53.25 -5.09 -15.21
N LEU A 7 -52.84 -4.19 -14.30
CA LEU A 7 -51.78 -4.47 -13.34
C LEU A 7 -52.19 -5.52 -12.30
N GLU A 8 -53.47 -5.50 -11.89
CA GLU A 8 -54.00 -6.51 -10.97
C GLU A 8 -54.15 -7.87 -11.62
N ARG A 9 -54.62 -7.93 -12.88
CA ARG A 9 -54.64 -9.16 -13.68
C ARG A 9 -53.24 -9.77 -13.82
N PHE A 10 -52.25 -8.94 -14.15
CA PHE A 10 -50.86 -9.38 -14.26
C PHE A 10 -50.32 -9.92 -12.91
N ARG A 11 -50.65 -9.26 -11.80
CA ARG A 11 -50.26 -9.71 -10.45
C ARG A 11 -50.93 -11.04 -10.07
N GLU A 12 -52.12 -11.31 -10.57
CA GLU A 12 -52.84 -12.57 -10.34
C GLU A 12 -52.26 -13.72 -11.17
N GLU A 13 -52.00 -13.47 -12.45
CA GLU A 13 -51.36 -14.43 -13.36
C GLU A 13 -49.99 -14.86 -12.83
N TRP A 14 -49.17 -13.90 -12.38
CA TRP A 14 -47.85 -14.18 -11.83
C TRP A 14 -47.89 -15.00 -10.52
N ARG A 15 -48.89 -14.74 -9.66
CA ARG A 15 -49.09 -15.51 -8.43
C ARG A 15 -49.54 -16.93 -8.71
N GLN A 16 -50.30 -17.15 -9.78
CA GLN A 16 -50.67 -18.50 -10.24
C GLN A 16 -49.47 -19.25 -10.81
N GLU A 17 -48.64 -18.60 -11.65
CA GLU A 17 -47.43 -19.23 -12.21
C GLU A 17 -46.47 -19.72 -11.11
N ILE A 18 -46.23 -18.91 -10.07
CA ILE A 18 -45.37 -19.33 -8.95
C ILE A 18 -46.00 -20.49 -8.18
N ARG A 19 -47.32 -20.50 -8.01
CA ARG A 19 -48.01 -21.58 -7.31
C ARG A 19 -47.93 -22.89 -8.09
N GLU A 20 -47.99 -22.85 -9.41
CA GLU A 20 -47.80 -24.04 -10.27
C GLU A 20 -46.37 -24.56 -10.21
N ARG A 21 -45.36 -23.68 -10.21
CA ARG A 21 -43.95 -24.08 -10.06
C ARG A 21 -43.61 -24.68 -8.69
N VAL A 22 -44.33 -24.26 -7.65
CA VAL A 22 -44.15 -24.75 -6.28
C VAL A 22 -45.01 -25.99 -6.00
N GLY A 23 -46.14 -26.15 -6.70
CA GLY A 23 -47.04 -27.30 -6.57
C GLY A 23 -46.75 -28.48 -7.51
N GLY A 24 -45.96 -28.28 -8.57
CA GLY A 24 -45.49 -29.36 -9.44
C GLY A 24 -44.32 -30.11 -8.83
N GLU A 25 -44.51 -31.39 -8.50
CA GLU A 25 -43.41 -32.30 -8.20
C GLU A 25 -42.41 -32.35 -9.38
N PRO A 26 -41.09 -32.41 -9.13
CA PRO A 26 -40.10 -32.40 -10.18
C PRO A 26 -40.12 -33.73 -10.95
N SER A 27 -40.67 -33.73 -12.16
CA SER A 27 -40.46 -34.79 -13.14
C SER A 27 -39.00 -34.79 -13.59
N THR A 28 -38.24 -35.73 -13.03
CA THR A 28 -36.87 -36.04 -13.39
C THR A 28 -36.78 -36.55 -14.83
N SER A 29 -36.23 -35.73 -15.74
CA SER A 29 -35.48 -36.21 -16.90
C SER A 29 -33.99 -36.04 -16.60
N HIS A 30 -33.34 -37.11 -16.14
CA HIS A 30 -31.89 -37.15 -16.02
C HIS A 30 -31.25 -37.38 -17.39
N PRO A 31 -30.26 -36.57 -17.82
CA PRO A 31 -29.01 -37.12 -18.33
C PRO A 31 -28.12 -37.53 -17.14
N SER A 32 -27.52 -38.71 -17.31
CA SER A 32 -26.43 -39.36 -16.56
C SER A 32 -25.88 -38.73 -15.26
N PRO A 33 -25.67 -39.54 -14.20
CA PRO A 33 -25.09 -39.06 -12.95
C PRO A 33 -23.61 -38.71 -13.14
N SER A 34 -23.31 -37.41 -13.10
CA SER A 34 -21.97 -36.95 -12.74
C SER A 34 -21.74 -37.24 -11.26
N PRO A 35 -20.52 -37.62 -10.85
CA PRO A 35 -20.29 -38.24 -9.55
C PRO A 35 -20.60 -37.27 -8.41
N VAL A 36 -21.11 -37.84 -7.32
CA VAL A 36 -21.33 -37.22 -6.02
C VAL A 36 -20.11 -36.38 -5.62
N GLN A 37 -20.20 -35.07 -5.83
CA GLN A 37 -19.24 -34.13 -5.25
C GLN A 37 -19.52 -34.10 -3.75
N THR A 38 -18.70 -34.84 -3.01
CA THR A 38 -18.44 -34.57 -1.59
C THR A 38 -18.38 -33.04 -1.44
N ARG A 39 -19.25 -32.47 -0.59
CA ARG A 39 -19.27 -31.02 -0.32
C ARG A 39 -17.97 -30.63 0.41
N THR A 40 -16.87 -30.58 -0.32
CA THR A 40 -15.60 -30.04 0.16
C THR A 40 -15.88 -28.58 0.46
N ARG A 41 -15.79 -28.19 1.74
CA ARG A 41 -15.90 -26.80 2.16
C ARG A 41 -14.78 -26.04 1.45
N ARG A 42 -15.10 -25.35 0.35
CA ARG A 42 -14.13 -24.54 -0.38
C ARG A 42 -13.61 -23.44 0.53
N SER A 43 -12.29 -23.23 0.55
CA SER A 43 -11.68 -22.18 1.37
C SER A 43 -12.14 -20.80 0.86
N PRO A 44 -12.39 -19.82 1.75
CA PRO A 44 -12.75 -18.47 1.34
C PRO A 44 -11.75 -17.85 0.37
N ILE A 45 -10.45 -18.12 0.59
CA ILE A 45 -9.35 -17.63 -0.24
C ILE A 45 -9.39 -18.21 -1.67
N ASP A 46 -9.83 -19.45 -1.82
CA ASP A 46 -9.91 -20.11 -3.13
C ASP A 46 -11.14 -19.60 -3.91
N ILE A 47 -12.24 -19.28 -3.21
CA ILE A 47 -13.42 -18.62 -3.82
C ILE A 47 -13.06 -17.21 -4.30
N TYR A 48 -12.24 -16.49 -3.53
CA TYR A 48 -11.74 -15.17 -3.91
C TYR A 48 -10.78 -15.26 -5.12
N ALA A 49 -9.90 -16.26 -5.15
CA ALA A 49 -9.02 -16.51 -6.29
C ALA A 49 -9.81 -16.78 -7.58
N GLU A 50 -10.87 -17.59 -7.49
CA GLU A 50 -11.77 -17.87 -8.61
C GLU A 50 -12.49 -16.59 -9.11
N ALA A 51 -12.87 -15.69 -8.19
CA ALA A 51 -13.45 -14.39 -8.54
C ALA A 51 -12.48 -13.52 -9.36
N VAL A 52 -11.21 -13.46 -8.94
CA VAL A 52 -10.15 -12.71 -9.64
C VAL A 52 -9.93 -13.27 -11.05
N GLU A 53 -9.93 -14.59 -11.22
CA GLU A 53 -9.79 -15.20 -12.55
C GLU A 53 -10.96 -14.84 -13.49
N ARG A 54 -12.19 -14.83 -12.98
CA ARG A 54 -13.37 -14.46 -13.79
C ARG A 54 -13.39 -12.98 -14.13
N GLU A 55 -12.94 -12.12 -13.22
CA GLU A 55 -12.72 -10.70 -13.49
C GLU A 55 -11.70 -10.49 -14.61
N GLN A 56 -10.57 -11.22 -14.59
CA GLN A 56 -9.56 -11.16 -15.66
C GLN A 56 -10.09 -11.65 -17.01
N ARG A 57 -11.07 -12.57 -17.00
CA ARG A 57 -11.77 -13.05 -18.21
C ARG A 57 -12.88 -12.10 -18.69
N GLY A 58 -13.22 -11.07 -17.91
CA GLY A 58 -14.29 -10.11 -18.22
C GLY A 58 -15.70 -10.56 -17.80
N GLU A 59 -15.82 -11.67 -17.07
CA GLU A 59 -17.09 -12.21 -16.56
C GLU A 59 -17.47 -11.55 -15.22
N LEU A 60 -17.79 -10.25 -15.28
CA LEU A 60 -17.96 -9.41 -14.10
C LEU A 60 -19.13 -9.84 -13.18
N ASP A 61 -20.26 -10.27 -13.74
CA ASP A 61 -21.45 -10.64 -12.97
C ASP A 61 -21.19 -11.86 -12.08
N GLU A 62 -20.51 -12.87 -12.62
CA GLU A 62 -20.14 -14.06 -11.88
C GLU A 62 -19.06 -13.76 -10.84
N ALA A 63 -18.05 -12.96 -11.21
CA ALA A 63 -17.00 -12.50 -10.30
C ALA A 63 -17.59 -11.78 -9.07
N LEU A 64 -18.55 -10.87 -9.26
CA LEU A 64 -19.22 -10.17 -8.16
C LEU A 64 -19.95 -11.11 -7.20
N SER A 65 -20.59 -12.16 -7.73
CA SER A 65 -21.26 -13.16 -6.90
C SER A 65 -20.27 -13.92 -6.00
N LEU A 66 -19.09 -14.24 -6.54
CA LEU A 66 -18.02 -14.93 -5.84
C LEU A 66 -17.34 -14.03 -4.81
N TYR A 67 -17.07 -12.76 -5.16
CA TYR A 67 -16.54 -11.78 -4.20
C TYR A 67 -17.46 -11.62 -2.99
N ARG A 68 -18.77 -11.41 -3.23
CA ARG A 68 -19.75 -11.29 -2.13
C ARG A 68 -19.79 -12.54 -1.25
N ARG A 69 -19.60 -13.72 -1.85
CA ARG A 69 -19.56 -14.98 -1.10
C ARG A 69 -18.27 -15.12 -0.30
N ALA A 70 -17.12 -14.74 -0.85
CA ALA A 70 -15.83 -14.77 -0.18
C ALA A 70 -15.83 -13.86 1.06
N PHE A 71 -16.27 -12.59 0.91
CA PHE A 71 -16.35 -11.63 2.01
C PHE A 71 -17.38 -11.99 3.08
N ARG A 72 -18.42 -12.75 2.72
CA ARG A 72 -19.37 -13.29 3.71
C ARG A 72 -18.75 -14.37 4.59
N LEU A 73 -17.77 -15.12 4.07
CA LEU A 73 -17.09 -16.18 4.82
C LEU A 73 -15.93 -15.62 5.64
N ASP A 74 -15.16 -14.69 5.07
CA ASP A 74 -14.08 -13.99 5.77
C ASP A 74 -14.02 -12.52 5.32
N PRO A 75 -14.23 -11.56 6.23
CA PRO A 75 -14.11 -10.14 5.91
C PRO A 75 -12.72 -9.69 5.44
N ASN A 76 -11.65 -10.42 5.77
CA ASN A 76 -10.26 -10.08 5.43
C ASN A 76 -9.65 -10.99 4.35
N VAL A 77 -10.51 -11.62 3.54
CA VAL A 77 -10.11 -12.59 2.52
C VAL A 77 -9.18 -12.00 1.44
N ASP A 78 -9.34 -10.72 1.15
CA ASP A 78 -8.51 -9.93 0.23
C ASP A 78 -7.06 -9.87 0.71
N ARG A 79 -6.84 -9.47 1.97
CA ARG A 79 -5.51 -9.40 2.58
C ARG A 79 -4.87 -10.78 2.69
N ALA A 80 -5.64 -11.80 3.03
CA ALA A 80 -5.17 -13.18 3.07
C ALA A 80 -4.73 -13.67 1.69
N TYR A 81 -5.48 -13.35 0.64
CA TYR A 81 -5.14 -13.66 -0.75
C TYR A 81 -3.83 -12.98 -1.20
N TYR A 82 -3.67 -11.68 -0.94
CA TYR A 82 -2.43 -10.96 -1.27
C TYR A 82 -1.22 -11.55 -0.55
N HIS A 83 -1.33 -11.81 0.77
CA HIS A 83 -0.24 -12.37 1.54
C HIS A 83 0.18 -13.76 1.02
N ARG A 84 -0.78 -14.63 0.68
CA ARG A 84 -0.50 -15.94 0.09
C ARG A 84 0.27 -15.80 -1.22
N ASN A 85 -0.22 -14.98 -2.16
CA ASN A 85 0.43 -14.78 -3.46
C ASN A 85 1.85 -14.22 -3.33
N THR A 86 2.06 -13.23 -2.44
CA THR A 86 3.40 -12.70 -2.17
C THR A 86 4.34 -13.76 -1.60
N THR A 87 3.87 -14.60 -0.67
CA THR A 87 4.71 -15.66 -0.09
C THR A 87 5.05 -16.76 -1.09
N GLU A 88 4.12 -17.11 -2.00
CA GLU A 88 4.37 -18.07 -3.07
C GLU A 88 5.37 -17.52 -4.09
N ALA A 89 5.27 -16.24 -4.44
CA ALA A 89 6.24 -15.54 -5.29
C ALA A 89 7.64 -15.45 -4.66
N LEU A 90 7.74 -15.22 -3.36
CA LEU A 90 9.03 -15.23 -2.65
C LEU A 90 9.65 -16.63 -2.62
N LYS A 91 8.83 -17.67 -2.38
CA LYS A 91 9.29 -19.06 -2.35
C LYS A 91 9.81 -19.53 -3.70
N SER A 92 9.16 -19.15 -4.80
CA SER A 92 9.60 -19.51 -6.15
C SER A 92 10.94 -18.86 -6.52
N LEU A 93 11.26 -17.69 -5.98
CA LEU A 93 12.56 -17.02 -6.16
C LEU A 93 13.70 -17.71 -5.37
N THR A 94 13.41 -18.30 -4.21
CA THR A 94 14.41 -18.96 -3.35
C THR A 94 14.74 -20.41 -3.72
N LEU A 95 13.99 -21.06 -4.62
CA LEU A 95 14.09 -22.50 -4.90
C LEU A 95 14.95 -22.87 -6.12
N ALA A 96 15.74 -21.95 -6.67
CA ALA A 96 16.75 -22.32 -7.67
C ALA A 96 17.94 -23.03 -6.99
N PRO A 97 18.19 -24.34 -7.21
CA PRO A 97 19.34 -25.02 -6.64
C PRO A 97 20.61 -24.53 -7.36
N VAL A 98 21.47 -23.81 -6.65
CA VAL A 98 22.78 -23.42 -7.15
C VAL A 98 23.67 -24.65 -7.24
N LYS A 99 23.94 -25.13 -8.46
CA LYS A 99 25.03 -26.09 -8.71
C LYS A 99 26.35 -25.32 -8.60
N PRO A 100 27.34 -25.78 -7.80
CA PRO A 100 28.63 -25.12 -7.73
C PRO A 100 29.45 -25.43 -8.99
N SER A 101 29.62 -24.45 -9.87
CA SER A 101 30.58 -24.50 -10.98
C SER A 101 31.87 -23.79 -10.58
N THR A 102 32.95 -24.55 -10.56
CA THR A 102 34.32 -24.08 -10.33
C THR A 102 34.89 -23.45 -11.61
N GLY A 103 35.34 -22.20 -11.51
CA GLY A 103 36.43 -21.60 -12.30
C GLY A 103 36.23 -21.34 -13.80
N THR A 104 36.21 -20.06 -14.20
CA THR A 104 37.15 -19.39 -15.13
C THR A 104 36.69 -17.94 -15.40
N GLN A 105 37.65 -17.03 -15.54
CA GLN A 105 37.60 -15.56 -15.61
C GLN A 105 36.78 -14.95 -16.78
N PRO A 106 36.45 -13.63 -16.73
CA PRO A 106 35.27 -13.03 -17.37
C PRO A 106 35.50 -12.52 -18.79
N LYS A 107 34.48 -12.68 -19.64
CA LYS A 107 34.29 -11.94 -20.89
C LYS A 107 33.27 -10.83 -20.62
N LEU A 108 33.67 -9.59 -20.88
CA LEU A 108 32.84 -8.40 -20.66
C LEU A 108 31.69 -8.39 -21.68
N GLU A 109 30.49 -8.70 -21.20
CA GLU A 109 29.20 -8.47 -21.87
C GLU A 109 28.48 -7.32 -21.14
N PRO A 110 27.65 -6.52 -21.84
CA PRO A 110 26.96 -5.39 -21.23
C PRO A 110 26.07 -5.88 -20.08
N ILE A 111 26.29 -5.26 -18.91
CA ILE A 111 25.57 -5.56 -17.67
C ILE A 111 24.07 -5.35 -17.91
N HIS A 112 23.32 -6.42 -18.11
CA HIS A 112 21.88 -6.41 -17.94
C HIS A 112 21.62 -6.23 -16.44
N VAL A 113 21.33 -5.00 -16.03
CA VAL A 113 20.90 -4.69 -14.65
C VAL A 113 19.48 -5.21 -14.50
N ALA A 114 19.34 -6.50 -14.18
CA ALA A 114 18.13 -7.01 -13.56
C ALA A 114 17.98 -6.28 -12.21
N ALA A 115 17.00 -5.38 -12.15
CA ALA A 115 16.73 -4.48 -11.05
C ALA A 115 16.20 -5.21 -9.80
N ILE A 116 17.01 -6.08 -9.18
CA ILE A 116 16.73 -6.67 -7.86
C ILE A 116 18.05 -6.96 -7.13
N SER A 117 18.88 -5.94 -6.91
CA SER A 117 19.95 -6.04 -5.92
C SER A 117 20.26 -4.68 -5.32
N THR A 118 19.96 -4.54 -4.03
CA THR A 118 20.47 -3.49 -3.14
C THR A 118 21.98 -3.64 -2.94
N HIS A 119 22.76 -3.66 -4.02
CA HIS A 119 24.15 -3.23 -3.89
C HIS A 119 24.09 -1.77 -3.45
N SER A 120 24.59 -1.49 -2.23
CA SER A 120 24.58 -0.15 -1.66
C SER A 120 25.17 0.82 -2.68
N ILE A 121 24.46 1.91 -2.98
CA ILE A 121 24.90 2.97 -3.91
C ILE A 121 26.33 3.43 -3.61
N ARG A 122 26.78 3.34 -2.35
CA ARG A 122 28.16 3.57 -1.93
C ARG A 122 29.17 2.68 -2.67
N ILE A 123 28.86 1.41 -2.90
CA ILE A 123 29.72 0.47 -3.63
C ILE A 123 29.88 0.94 -5.09
N LEU A 124 28.78 1.34 -5.73
CA LEU A 124 28.83 1.87 -7.10
C LEU A 124 29.66 3.16 -7.18
N ILE A 125 29.52 4.04 -6.19
CA ILE A 125 30.29 5.29 -6.11
C ILE A 125 31.76 5.01 -5.84
N SER A 126 32.11 3.98 -5.06
CA SER A 126 33.51 3.61 -4.82
C SER A 126 34.25 3.17 -6.08
N ALA A 127 33.51 2.75 -7.12
CA ALA A 127 34.06 2.43 -8.44
C ALA A 127 34.23 3.67 -9.35
N PHE A 128 33.81 4.86 -8.92
CA PHE A 128 33.99 6.08 -9.70
C PHE A 128 35.44 6.60 -9.62
N PRO A 129 35.89 7.34 -10.64
CA PRO A 129 37.17 8.04 -10.58
C PRO A 129 37.23 9.02 -9.40
N SER A 130 38.44 9.47 -9.05
CA SER A 130 38.63 10.45 -7.98
C SER A 130 37.84 11.74 -8.26
N ALA A 131 37.29 12.37 -7.22
CA ALA A 131 36.41 13.55 -7.34
C ALA A 131 37.00 14.70 -8.18
N SER A 132 38.32 14.84 -8.21
CA SER A 132 39.06 15.84 -9.00
C SER A 132 38.96 15.63 -10.52
N GLU A 133 38.72 14.40 -10.97
CA GLU A 133 38.57 14.06 -12.39
C GLU A 133 37.11 14.19 -12.87
N LEU A 134 36.17 14.23 -11.93
CA LEU A 134 34.76 14.37 -12.23
C LEU A 134 34.41 15.85 -12.39
N ALA A 135 34.19 16.28 -13.63
CA ALA A 135 33.71 17.61 -13.96
C ALA A 135 32.29 17.57 -14.55
N PHE A 136 31.59 18.70 -14.49
CA PHE A 136 30.39 18.89 -15.31
C PHE A 136 30.84 19.18 -16.75
N LEU A 137 30.63 18.22 -17.63
CA LEU A 137 30.98 18.31 -19.04
C LEU A 137 29.71 18.52 -19.87
N PRO A 138 29.79 19.31 -20.96
CA PRO A 138 28.66 19.46 -21.86
C PRO A 138 28.48 18.19 -22.69
N GLU A 139 27.27 17.95 -23.14
CA GLU A 139 27.01 16.92 -24.16
C GLU A 139 27.56 17.36 -25.54
N ASP A 140 27.48 18.66 -25.84
CA ASP A 140 28.04 19.29 -27.04
C ASP A 140 29.24 20.17 -26.67
N GLU A 141 30.43 19.81 -27.15
CA GLU A 141 31.69 20.51 -26.87
C GLU A 141 31.68 22.01 -27.23
N ARG A 142 30.77 22.43 -28.13
CA ARG A 142 30.65 23.83 -28.56
C ARG A 142 29.89 24.70 -27.55
N GLN A 143 29.20 24.09 -26.60
CA GLN A 143 28.33 24.80 -25.66
C GLN A 143 29.02 24.98 -24.29
N PRO A 144 28.85 26.15 -23.65
CA PRO A 144 29.39 26.36 -22.31
C PRO A 144 28.59 25.58 -21.26
N VAL A 145 29.22 25.28 -20.12
CA VAL A 145 28.58 24.64 -18.95
C VAL A 145 28.55 25.63 -17.78
N PRO A 146 27.48 26.43 -17.62
CA PRO A 146 27.43 27.44 -16.55
C PRO A 146 27.52 26.84 -15.15
N ILE A 147 26.94 25.66 -14.95
CA ILE A 147 26.95 24.96 -13.65
C ILE A 147 28.35 24.56 -13.21
N ALA A 148 29.29 24.35 -14.15
CA ALA A 148 30.68 24.01 -13.84
C ALA A 148 31.46 25.18 -13.22
N ARG A 149 30.99 26.42 -13.37
CA ARG A 149 31.63 27.62 -12.81
C ARG A 149 31.27 27.84 -11.34
N VAL A 150 30.24 27.15 -10.84
CA VAL A 150 29.74 27.31 -9.48
C VAL A 150 30.56 26.42 -8.53
N PRO A 151 31.08 26.96 -7.41
CA PRO A 151 31.72 26.17 -6.37
C PRO A 151 30.77 25.13 -5.74
N ASP A 152 31.34 24.04 -5.25
CA ASP A 152 30.56 22.91 -4.72
C ASP A 152 29.74 23.30 -3.49
N GLU A 153 30.21 24.24 -2.66
CA GLU A 153 29.48 24.72 -1.49
C GLU A 153 28.19 25.44 -1.88
N LEU A 154 28.23 26.22 -2.96
CA LEU A 154 27.05 26.91 -3.47
C LEU A 154 26.09 25.91 -4.12
N LEU A 155 26.59 24.89 -4.82
CA LEU A 155 25.76 23.82 -5.34
C LEU A 155 25.06 23.06 -4.21
N LEU A 156 25.79 22.62 -3.18
CA LEU A 156 25.21 21.96 -2.02
C LEU A 156 24.17 22.83 -1.32
N HIS A 157 24.44 24.14 -1.16
CA HIS A 157 23.49 25.06 -0.58
C HIS A 157 22.20 25.19 -1.42
N THR A 158 22.32 25.28 -2.75
CA THR A 158 21.14 25.30 -3.63
C THR A 158 20.35 23.99 -3.59
N LEU A 159 21.04 22.84 -3.50
CA LEU A 159 20.41 21.53 -3.42
C LEU A 159 19.61 21.36 -2.12
N LYS A 160 20.05 21.97 -1.00
CA LYS A 160 19.31 21.98 0.27
C LYS A 160 17.94 22.67 0.19
N LEU A 161 17.73 23.54 -0.79
CA LEU A 161 16.45 24.23 -1.00
C LEU A 161 15.47 23.43 -1.86
N LEU A 162 15.91 22.31 -2.44
CA LEU A 162 15.09 21.48 -3.32
C LEU A 162 14.41 20.34 -2.56
N ASP A 163 13.34 19.81 -3.14
CA ASP A 163 12.69 18.59 -2.66
C ASP A 163 13.52 17.34 -2.98
N ILE A 164 13.29 16.28 -2.21
CA ILE A 164 14.02 15.01 -2.34
C ILE A 164 13.92 14.44 -3.77
N ALA A 165 12.75 14.54 -4.41
CA ALA A 165 12.59 14.01 -5.76
C ALA A 165 13.40 14.81 -6.79
N SER A 166 13.52 16.14 -6.64
CA SER A 166 14.42 16.95 -7.47
C SER A 166 15.90 16.64 -7.23
N ILE A 167 16.29 16.41 -5.98
CA ILE A 167 17.68 15.98 -5.64
C ILE A 167 18.01 14.66 -6.33
N GLU A 168 17.13 13.65 -6.26
CA GLU A 168 17.34 12.38 -6.96
C GLU A 168 17.36 12.53 -8.48
N ARG A 169 16.48 13.36 -9.05
CA ARG A 169 16.49 13.63 -10.50
C ARG A 169 17.80 14.27 -10.93
N PHE A 170 18.30 15.23 -10.15
CA PHE A 170 19.61 15.84 -10.41
C PHE A 170 20.75 14.83 -10.31
N ALA A 171 20.68 13.90 -9.35
CA ALA A 171 21.67 12.85 -9.17
C ALA A 171 21.84 11.92 -10.38
N LEU A 172 20.83 11.82 -11.25
CA LEU A 172 20.85 10.99 -12.46
C LEU A 172 21.53 11.66 -13.65
N VAL A 173 21.78 12.97 -13.62
CA VAL A 173 22.29 13.74 -14.77
C VAL A 173 23.73 13.33 -15.12
N CYS A 174 24.61 13.26 -14.12
CA CYS A 174 26.00 12.86 -14.34
C CYS A 174 26.62 12.24 -13.08
N ARG A 175 27.76 11.56 -13.23
CA ARG A 175 28.48 10.96 -12.10
C ARG A 175 28.89 11.99 -11.05
N ARG A 176 29.27 13.21 -11.47
CA ARG A 176 29.60 14.31 -10.54
C ARG A 176 28.38 14.74 -9.71
N ALA A 177 27.22 14.93 -10.35
CA ALA A 177 25.98 15.23 -9.66
C ALA A 177 25.60 14.12 -8.66
N ARG A 178 25.85 12.85 -9.03
CA ARG A 178 25.61 11.72 -8.13
C ARG A 178 26.48 11.77 -6.88
N ILE A 179 27.74 12.16 -7.00
CA ILE A 179 28.65 12.29 -5.86
C ILE A 179 28.20 13.44 -4.95
N LEU A 180 27.90 14.61 -5.52
CA LEU A 180 27.43 15.77 -4.76
C LEU A 180 26.13 15.49 -3.98
N THR A 181 25.19 14.79 -4.61
CA THR A 181 23.89 14.46 -3.98
C THR A 181 23.97 13.36 -2.93
N VAL A 182 25.10 12.69 -2.77
CA VAL A 182 25.32 11.66 -1.74
C VAL A 182 25.99 12.22 -0.49
N ASP A 183 26.41 13.49 -0.53
CA ASP A 183 26.99 14.19 0.61
C ASP A 183 26.08 14.12 1.85
N PRO A 184 26.54 13.62 3.01
CA PRO A 184 25.70 13.43 4.19
C PRO A 184 25.09 14.72 4.73
N ASP A 185 25.75 15.86 4.55
CA ASP A 185 25.25 17.15 5.04
C ASP A 185 24.03 17.67 4.27
N LEU A 186 23.81 17.19 3.04
CA LEU A 186 22.58 17.42 2.29
C LEU A 186 21.39 16.70 2.93
N TRP A 187 21.61 15.50 3.46
CA TRP A 187 20.54 14.64 4.00
C TRP A 187 20.29 14.84 5.50
N ARG A 188 21.24 15.43 6.22
CA ARG A 188 21.15 15.71 7.66
C ARG A 188 19.88 16.49 8.01
N ASP A 189 19.59 17.56 7.27
CA ASP A 189 18.43 18.41 7.53
C ASP A 189 17.12 17.64 7.32
N PHE A 190 17.03 16.82 6.27
CA PHE A 190 15.86 15.95 6.02
C PHE A 190 15.66 14.90 7.11
N VAL A 191 16.75 14.28 7.58
CA VAL A 191 16.71 13.27 8.65
C VAL A 191 16.23 13.91 9.96
N THR A 192 16.85 15.02 10.37
CA THR A 192 16.52 15.69 11.63
C THR A 192 15.09 16.26 11.66
N CYS A 193 14.54 16.73 10.54
CA CYS A 193 13.17 17.25 10.49
C CYS A 193 12.10 16.16 10.35
N THR A 194 12.45 15.00 9.79
CA THR A 194 11.50 13.90 9.56
C THR A 194 11.39 12.98 10.77
N TYR A 195 12.52 12.70 11.42
CA TYR A 195 12.62 11.68 12.47
C TYR A 195 12.52 12.32 13.86
N VAL A 196 11.34 12.87 14.13
CA VAL A 196 10.97 13.54 15.40
C VAL A 196 9.81 12.77 16.03
N PRO A 197 9.66 12.75 17.38
CA PRO A 197 8.47 12.18 18.01
C PRO A 197 7.15 12.75 17.45
N PRO A 198 6.09 11.93 17.26
CA PRO A 198 5.93 10.54 17.68
C PRO A 198 6.45 9.49 16.70
N GLN A 199 7.11 9.88 15.60
CA GLN A 199 7.60 8.94 14.59
C GLN A 199 8.72 8.03 15.13
N ILE A 200 9.50 8.55 16.08
CA ILE A 200 10.49 7.83 16.88
C ILE A 200 10.04 7.89 18.34
N PRO A 201 10.22 6.82 19.14
CA PRO A 201 9.91 6.87 20.57
C PRO A 201 10.81 7.88 21.30
N ASP A 202 10.25 8.63 22.26
CA ASP A 202 10.97 9.67 23.01
C ASP A 202 12.26 9.19 23.71
N ASN A 203 12.33 7.90 24.02
CA ASN A 203 13.46 7.28 24.72
C ASN A 203 14.61 6.87 23.77
N ALA A 204 14.43 6.96 22.45
CA ALA A 204 15.46 6.58 21.48
C ALA A 204 16.02 7.84 20.80
N PRO A 205 17.29 8.21 21.07
CA PRO A 205 17.93 9.32 20.39
C PRO A 205 18.13 9.00 18.89
N ILE A 206 18.13 10.03 18.05
CA ILE A 206 18.29 9.87 16.59
C ILE A 206 19.69 9.34 16.23
N GLU A 207 20.67 9.58 17.09
CA GLU A 207 22.05 9.10 17.00
C GLU A 207 22.14 7.57 16.94
N ASP A 208 21.27 6.84 17.65
CA ASP A 208 21.23 5.38 17.61
C ASP A 208 20.85 4.86 16.21
N TYR A 209 20.00 5.60 15.51
CA TYR A 209 19.66 5.29 14.12
C TYR A 209 20.83 5.65 13.20
N ILE A 210 21.43 6.82 13.35
CA ILE A 210 22.58 7.25 12.54
C ILE A 210 23.73 6.23 12.61
N THR A 211 24.07 5.77 13.82
CA THR A 211 25.14 4.79 14.03
C THR A 211 24.82 3.44 13.42
N ARG A 212 23.56 2.99 13.49
CA ARG A 212 23.10 1.73 12.85
C ARG A 212 23.26 1.72 11.33
N PHE A 213 23.25 2.89 10.69
CA PHE A 213 23.39 3.03 9.24
C PHE A 213 24.78 3.52 8.80
N ASP A 214 25.83 3.34 9.63
CA ASP A 214 27.21 3.73 9.31
C ASP A 214 27.32 5.21 8.86
N TYR A 215 26.58 6.09 9.53
CA TYR A 215 26.51 7.53 9.21
C TYR A 215 26.05 7.84 7.78
N ASP A 216 25.41 6.89 7.09
CA ASP A 216 24.78 7.11 5.79
C ASP A 216 23.39 7.74 5.95
N MET A 217 23.36 9.07 6.03
CA MET A 217 22.13 9.85 6.23
C MET A 217 21.11 9.63 5.10
N ARG A 218 21.59 9.49 3.87
CA ARG A 218 20.75 9.22 2.71
C ARG A 218 20.08 7.86 2.81
N ARG A 219 20.86 6.83 3.13
CA ARG A 219 20.35 5.46 3.28
C ARG A 219 19.36 5.37 4.43
N LEU A 220 19.69 5.96 5.58
CA LEU A 220 18.80 6.11 6.72
C LEU A 220 17.48 6.76 6.30
N TYR A 221 17.55 7.88 5.57
CA TYR A 221 16.36 8.58 5.10
C TYR A 221 15.45 7.71 4.22
N ILE A 222 16.04 6.94 3.30
CA ILE A 222 15.30 6.12 2.33
C ILE A 222 14.75 4.83 2.94
N GLU A 223 15.54 4.13 3.77
CA GLU A 223 15.22 2.80 4.28
C GLU A 223 14.32 2.82 5.52
N VAL A 224 14.41 3.86 6.36
CA VAL A 224 13.56 3.95 7.55
C VAL A 224 12.15 4.40 7.14
N PRO A 225 11.09 3.71 7.62
CA PRO A 225 9.72 4.08 7.32
C PRO A 225 9.41 5.48 7.87
N ARG A 226 8.84 6.32 7.00
CA ARG A 226 8.47 7.69 7.33
C ARG A 226 7.08 8.02 6.83
N LEU A 227 6.41 8.94 7.52
CA LEU A 227 5.20 9.56 7.01
C LEU A 227 5.59 10.43 5.83
N ARG A 228 5.01 10.12 4.67
CA ARG A 228 5.09 11.00 3.52
C ARG A 228 4.14 12.17 3.79
N LEU A 229 4.55 13.39 3.46
CA LEU A 229 3.70 14.59 3.50
C LEU A 229 3.53 15.20 2.10
N ASP A 230 4.25 14.64 1.12
CA ASP A 230 4.21 14.98 -0.28
C ASP A 230 3.08 14.21 -0.99
N GLY A 231 1.82 14.60 -0.73
CA GLY A 231 0.69 13.97 -1.39
C GLY A 231 -0.69 14.44 -0.94
N VAL A 232 -1.72 13.93 -1.62
CA VAL A 232 -3.12 14.09 -1.24
C VAL A 232 -3.55 12.87 -0.45
N TYR A 233 -3.81 13.04 0.84
CA TYR A 233 -4.25 11.98 1.73
C TYR A 233 -5.78 11.98 1.80
N ILE A 234 -6.40 10.88 1.36
CA ILE A 234 -7.85 10.67 1.49
C ILE A 234 -8.07 9.77 2.70
N ALA A 235 -8.58 10.34 3.79
CA ALA A 235 -8.97 9.58 4.98
C ALA A 235 -10.50 9.40 4.99
N VAL A 236 -10.96 8.16 5.15
CA VAL A 236 -12.38 7.85 5.33
C VAL A 236 -12.77 8.21 6.77
N CYS A 237 -13.55 9.29 6.93
CA CYS A 237 -14.07 9.69 8.23
C CYS A 237 -15.30 8.85 8.57
N HIS A 238 -15.17 7.92 9.50
CA HIS A 238 -16.32 7.20 10.08
C HIS A 238 -16.97 8.08 11.16
N TYR A 239 -18.10 8.72 10.83
CA TYR A 239 -18.92 9.38 11.83
C TYR A 239 -19.72 8.35 12.61
N VAL A 240 -19.48 8.26 13.92
CA VAL A 240 -20.32 7.46 14.81
C VAL A 240 -21.57 8.29 15.08
N TYR A 241 -22.71 7.88 14.51
CA TYR A 241 -23.99 8.49 14.85
C TYR A 241 -24.36 8.01 16.26
N VAL A 242 -24.02 8.80 17.28
CA VAL A 242 -24.49 8.55 18.65
C VAL A 242 -25.96 8.91 18.69
N SER A 243 -26.81 7.93 18.45
CA SER A 243 -28.25 8.07 18.67
C SER A 243 -28.46 8.17 20.18
N PHE A 244 -28.66 9.39 20.68
CA PHE A 244 -29.09 9.64 22.04
C PHE A 244 -30.51 9.09 22.18
N PHE A 245 -30.63 7.84 22.58
CA PHE A 245 -31.90 7.29 23.05
C PHE A 245 -32.17 7.96 24.41
N VAL A 246 -32.94 9.04 24.40
CA VAL A 246 -33.52 9.58 25.63
C VAL A 246 -34.50 8.53 26.12
N CYS A 247 -34.04 7.67 27.04
CA CYS A 247 -34.93 6.78 27.76
C CYS A 247 -35.86 7.69 28.60
N PRO A 248 -37.19 7.61 28.44
CA PRO A 248 -38.09 8.37 29.29
C PRO A 248 -37.89 7.86 30.71
N THR A 249 -37.36 8.69 31.60
CA THR A 249 -37.26 8.39 33.02
C THR A 249 -38.66 8.06 33.54
N PRO A 250 -38.89 6.87 34.14
CA PRO A 250 -40.16 6.61 34.80
C PRO A 250 -40.31 7.59 35.96
N ALA A 251 -41.49 8.20 36.08
CA ALA A 251 -41.80 9.36 36.93
C ALA A 251 -41.78 9.08 38.45
N ASN A 252 -41.01 8.11 38.95
CA ASN A 252 -40.91 7.82 40.37
C ASN A 252 -39.58 7.15 40.71
N THR A 253 -38.56 7.97 41.01
CA THR A 253 -37.40 7.50 41.78
C THR A 253 -36.96 8.57 42.77
N THR A 254 -36.80 8.15 44.02
CA THR A 254 -36.40 8.92 45.20
C THR A 254 -34.95 9.43 45.10
N PRO A 255 -34.57 10.49 45.83
CA PRO A 255 -33.36 11.27 45.60
C PRO A 255 -32.09 10.66 46.25
N VAL A 256 -31.75 9.40 45.92
CA VAL A 256 -30.54 8.75 46.47
C VAL A 256 -29.58 8.20 45.40
N ASP A 257 -30.03 7.99 44.16
CA ASP A 257 -29.22 7.33 43.12
C ASP A 257 -28.68 8.27 42.01
N GLU A 258 -28.67 9.58 42.23
CA GLU A 258 -28.20 10.57 41.23
C GLU A 258 -26.65 10.62 41.12
N ALA A 259 -25.91 9.93 42.00
CA ALA A 259 -24.46 9.99 42.06
C ALA A 259 -23.72 9.04 41.10
N LYS A 260 -24.38 8.04 40.49
CA LYS A 260 -23.70 7.02 39.66
C LYS A 260 -23.81 7.22 38.15
N ALA A 261 -24.57 8.19 37.66
CA ALA A 261 -24.79 8.39 36.22
C ALA A 261 -23.81 9.38 35.53
N LYS A 262 -22.82 9.94 36.24
CA LYS A 262 -21.88 10.93 35.69
C LYS A 262 -20.60 10.37 35.07
N THR A 263 -20.42 9.05 35.00
CA THR A 263 -19.11 8.45 34.64
C THR A 263 -18.96 8.06 33.17
N TYR A 264 -19.99 8.20 32.32
CA TYR A 264 -19.88 7.90 30.89
C TYR A 264 -20.23 9.11 30.03
N GLY A 265 -19.31 10.07 30.03
CA GLY A 265 -19.35 11.23 29.15
C GLY A 265 -17.94 11.74 28.93
N HIS A 266 -17.14 11.04 28.12
CA HIS A 266 -15.90 11.60 27.59
C HIS A 266 -16.27 12.83 26.75
N ARG A 267 -16.15 14.02 27.34
CA ARG A 267 -16.17 15.28 26.63
C ARG A 267 -14.95 15.30 25.70
N TYR A 268 -15.20 15.22 24.40
CA TYR A 268 -14.26 15.73 23.40
C TYR A 268 -14.15 17.25 23.60
N VAL A 269 -12.99 17.69 24.09
CA VAL A 269 -12.59 19.09 24.06
C VAL A 269 -11.90 19.28 22.71
N GLY A 270 -12.56 19.99 21.79
CA GLY A 270 -11.97 20.34 20.50
C GLY A 270 -10.77 21.30 20.66
N PRO A 271 -9.85 21.35 19.69
CA PRO A 271 -8.71 22.25 19.76
C PRO A 271 -9.21 23.70 19.66
N GLY A 272 -8.95 24.47 20.71
CA GLY A 272 -9.14 25.91 20.72
C GLY A 272 -8.18 26.56 19.74
N THR A 273 -8.74 27.44 18.91
CA THR A 273 -8.01 28.37 18.06
C THR A 273 -7.22 29.35 18.93
N ILE A 274 -5.88 29.32 18.85
CA ILE A 274 -4.98 30.49 18.83
C ILE A 274 -3.75 30.09 18.00
#